data_AF-A0A7J4STZ9-F1
#
_entry.id   AF-A0A7J4STZ9-F1
#
_cell.length_a   1.000
_cell.length_b   1.000
_cell.length_c   1.000
_cell.angle_alpha   90.00
_cell.angle_beta   90.00
_cell.angle_gamma   90.00
#
_symmetry.space_group_name_H-M   'P 1'
#
loop_
_entity.id
_entity.type
_entity.pdbx_description
1 polymer ?
#
loop_
_entity_poly.entity_id
_entity_poly.type
_entity_poly.pdbx_seq_one_letter_code
_entity_poly.pdbx_strand_id
1 'polypeptide(L)' 'IGPQKTVRHVIDKKTLLANFDYKLFGKYNLSEIKVEDPSLSRYICMDPVRISHSHGRNRRQFDKQFV' A
#
# COMPACT_ATOMS: atom_id res chain seq x y z
N ILE A 1 -3.26 -11.79 -34.99
CA ILE A 1 -2.75 -10.89 -33.93
C ILE A 1 -3.85 -9.87 -33.66
N GLY A 2 -4.77 -10.22 -32.74
CA GLY A 2 -5.88 -9.35 -32.37
C GLY A 2 -5.48 -8.38 -31.25
N PRO A 3 -6.22 -7.28 -31.04
CA PRO A 3 -5.86 -6.30 -30.02
C PRO A 3 -5.98 -6.93 -28.63
N GLN A 4 -4.91 -6.86 -27.84
CA GLN A 4 -4.95 -7.25 -26.44
C GLN A 4 -5.91 -6.30 -25.72
N LYS A 5 -7.06 -6.82 -25.30
CA LYS A 5 -8.05 -6.08 -24.52
C LYS A 5 -7.36 -5.57 -23.25
N THR A 6 -7.16 -4.27 -23.13
CA THR A 6 -6.77 -3.66 -21.86
C THR A 6 -7.94 -3.83 -20.90
N VAL A 7 -7.84 -4.79 -19.99
CA VAL A 7 -8.83 -4.99 -18.93
C VAL A 7 -8.71 -3.80 -17.99
N ARG A 8 -9.47 -2.74 -18.24
CA ARG A 8 -9.75 -1.74 -17.21
C ARG A 8 -10.64 -2.44 -16.18
N HIS A 9 -10.03 -2.94 -15.12
CA HIS A 9 -10.76 -3.41 -13.96
C HIS A 9 -11.55 -2.21 -13.39
N VAL A 10 -12.83 -2.14 -13.70
CA VAL A 10 -13.77 -1.25 -13.00
C VAL A 10 -14.00 -1.92 -11.66
N ILE A 11 -13.28 -1.45 -10.63
CA ILE A 11 -13.37 -2.03 -9.29
C ILE A 11 -14.54 -1.35 -8.57
N ASP A 12 -15.63 -2.09 -8.36
CA ASP A 12 -16.78 -1.63 -7.58
C ASP A 12 -16.45 -1.48 -6.09
N LYS A 13 -17.02 -0.46 -5.44
CA LYS A 13 -16.81 -0.17 -4.00
C LYS A 13 -17.24 -1.32 -3.08
N LYS A 14 -18.17 -2.17 -3.53
CA LYS A 14 -18.71 -3.30 -2.75
C LYS A 14 -17.74 -4.48 -2.71
N THR A 15 -16.92 -4.66 -3.75
CA THR A 15 -15.83 -5.64 -3.79
C THR A 15 -14.60 -5.20 -2.99
N LEU A 16 -14.40 -3.88 -2.80
CA LEU A 16 -13.34 -3.32 -1.96
C LEU A 16 -13.53 -3.58 -0.45
N LEU A 17 -14.78 -3.63 0.03
CA LEU A 17 -15.08 -3.77 1.46
C LEU A 17 -15.11 -5.23 1.94
N ALA A 18 -15.16 -6.20 1.02
CA ALA A 18 -15.55 -7.56 1.37
C ALA A 18 -14.40 -8.53 1.65
N ASN A 19 -13.15 -8.29 1.22
CA ASN A 19 -12.00 -9.18 1.49
C ASN A 19 -10.68 -8.61 0.91
N PHE A 20 -10.24 -7.43 1.35
CA PHE A 20 -8.87 -7.00 1.05
C PHE A 20 -7.96 -7.34 2.23
N ASP A 21 -7.47 -8.58 2.24
CA ASP A 21 -6.17 -8.89 2.85
C ASP A 21 -5.11 -8.07 2.11
N TYR A 22 -4.92 -6.81 2.51
CA TYR A 22 -3.90 -5.94 1.93
C TYR A 22 -2.53 -6.49 2.33
N LYS A 23 -1.97 -7.33 1.46
CA LYS A 23 -0.63 -7.88 1.58
C LYS A 23 0.39 -6.96 0.90
N LEU A 24 1.50 -6.70 1.55
CA LEU A 24 2.65 -6.02 0.96
C LEU A 24 3.14 -6.83 -0.25
N PHE A 25 3.24 -6.16 -1.40
CA PHE A 25 3.52 -6.77 -2.70
C PHE A 25 2.58 -7.93 -3.09
N GLY A 26 1.38 -8.00 -2.48
CA GLY A 26 0.45 -9.12 -2.63
C GLY A 26 0.89 -10.44 -2.00
N LYS A 27 2.00 -10.45 -1.24
CA LYS A 27 2.64 -11.67 -0.71
C LYS A 27 2.72 -11.72 0.82
N TYR A 28 3.06 -10.59 1.45
CA TYR A 28 3.37 -10.56 2.88
C TYR A 28 2.26 -9.87 3.70
N ASN A 29 1.83 -10.48 4.80
CA ASN A 29 0.90 -9.86 5.74
C ASN A 29 1.69 -9.04 6.77
N LEU A 30 1.37 -7.76 6.91
CA LEU A 30 2.05 -6.86 7.86
C LEU A 30 1.37 -6.80 9.24
N SER A 31 0.20 -7.42 9.42
CA SER A 31 -0.61 -7.29 10.64
C SER A 31 0.06 -7.84 11.91
N GLU A 32 1.01 -8.76 11.77
CA GLU A 32 1.76 -9.35 12.88
C GLU A 32 3.02 -8.54 13.25
N ILE A 33 3.48 -7.67 12.35
CA ILE A 33 4.72 -6.92 12.54
C ILE A 33 4.50 -5.84 13.59
N LYS A 34 5.40 -5.78 14.58
CA LYS A 34 5.39 -4.79 15.66
C LYS A 34 6.68 -4.00 15.64
N VAL A 35 6.58 -2.70 15.90
CA VAL A 35 7.75 -1.85 16.17
C VAL A 35 8.15 -2.04 17.63
N GLU A 36 9.39 -2.47 17.87
CA GLU A 36 9.90 -2.64 19.24
C GLU A 36 10.28 -1.31 19.90
N ASP A 37 10.86 -0.37 19.13
CA ASP A 37 11.25 0.96 19.62
C ASP A 37 10.12 1.99 19.44
N PRO A 38 9.53 2.52 20.53
CA PRO A 38 8.45 3.50 20.45
C PRO A 38 8.85 4.80 19.74
N SER A 39 10.13 5.19 19.78
CA SER A 39 10.61 6.43 19.15
C SER A 39 10.52 6.37 17.62
N LEU A 40 10.67 5.18 17.05
CA LEU A 40 10.64 4.93 15.61
C LEU A 40 9.23 4.73 15.05
N SER A 41 8.25 4.43 15.90
CA SER A 41 6.86 4.17 15.49
C SER A 41 6.24 5.28 14.62
N ARG A 42 6.64 6.54 14.85
CA ARG A 42 6.15 7.70 14.10
C ARG A 42 6.87 7.95 12.78
N TYR A 43 8.02 7.30 12.58
CA TYR A 43 8.90 7.53 11.43
C TYR A 43 8.88 6.38 10.42
N ILE A 44 8.16 5.30 10.72
CA ILE A 44 8.03 4.10 9.88
C ILE A 44 6.57 3.99 9.40
N CYS A 45 6.38 3.84 8.10
CA CYS A 45 5.09 3.52 7.51
C CYS A 45 4.93 1.99 7.42
N MET A 46 3.89 1.44 8.05
CA MET A 46 3.56 0.00 8.01
C MET A 46 2.31 -0.29 7.16
N ASP A 47 1.87 0.68 6.37
CA ASP A 47 0.73 0.50 5.50
C ASP A 47 1.11 -0.40 4.30
N PRO A 48 0.36 -1.48 4.05
CA PRO A 48 0.68 -2.42 2.98
C PRO A 48 0.48 -1.80 1.59
N VAL A 49 1.57 -1.70 0.82
CA VAL A 49 1.54 -1.21 -0.57
C VAL A 49 1.69 -2.36 -1.57
N ARG A 50 0.94 -2.31 -2.67
CA ARG A 50 1.00 -3.34 -3.73
C ARG A 50 2.26 -3.24 -4.60
N ILE A 51 2.77 -2.03 -4.82
CA ILE A 51 3.93 -1.72 -5.67
C ILE A 51 4.80 -0.70 -4.91
N SER A 52 6.11 -0.85 -4.93
CA SER A 52 7.05 0.01 -4.18
C SER A 52 7.12 1.45 -4.70
N HIS A 53 6.82 1.68 -5.97
CA HIS A 53 6.91 3.00 -6.58
C HIS A 53 5.61 3.79 -6.39
N SER A 54 5.68 4.85 -5.60
CA SER A 54 4.65 5.88 -5.49
C SER A 54 5.19 7.22 -6.00
N HIS A 55 4.35 8.01 -6.69
CA HIS A 55 4.69 9.36 -7.12
C HIS A 55 4.23 10.40 -6.08
N GLY A 56 4.44 10.10 -4.80
CA GLY A 56 4.00 10.93 -3.66
C GLY A 56 4.68 12.30 -3.65
N ARG A 57 3.94 13.35 -3.29
CA ARG A 57 4.45 14.74 -3.25
C ARG A 57 5.00 15.10 -1.86
N ASN A 58 6.10 14.48 -1.46
CA ASN A 58 6.71 14.65 -0.13
C ASN A 58 7.70 15.80 -0.15
N ARG A 59 7.22 17.00 0.19
CA ARG A 59 7.95 18.26 -0.02
C ARG A 59 8.22 19.05 1.26
N ARG A 60 7.48 18.77 2.33
CA ARG A 60 7.63 19.42 3.63
C ARG A 60 8.50 18.58 4.55
N GLN A 61 8.99 19.22 5.60
CA GLN A 61 9.76 18.54 6.64
C GLN A 61 8.87 17.44 7.25
N PHE A 62 9.36 16.20 7.21
CA PHE A 62 8.72 14.97 7.71
C PHE A 62 7.62 14.32 6.84
N ASP A 63 7.29 14.85 5.65
CA ASP A 63 6.30 14.21 4.75
C ASP A 63 6.68 12.78 4.31
N LYS A 64 7.98 12.44 4.36
CA LYS A 64 8.50 11.15 3.88
C LYS A 64 8.13 9.95 4.77
N GLN A 65 7.62 10.20 5.98
CA GLN A 65 7.35 9.16 6.98
C GLN A 65 5.97 8.51 6.80
N PHE A 66 5.05 9.19 6.10
CA PHE A 66 3.65 8.79 5.96
C PHE A 66 3.32 8.21 4.56
N VAL A 67 4.33 7.69 3.84
CA VAL A 67 4.20 7.20 2.46
C VAL A 67 4.66 5.76 2.34
#